data_AF-A0A959CJU7-F1
#
_entry.id   AF-A0A959CJU7-F1
#
_cell.length_a   1.000
_cell.length_b   1.000
_cell.length_c   1.000
_cell.angle_alpha   90.00
_cell.angle_beta   90.00
_cell.angle_gamma   90.00
#
_symmetry.space_group_name_H-M   'P 1'
#
loop_
_entity.id
_entity.type
_entity.pdbx_description
1 polymer ?
#
loop_
_entity_poly.entity_id
_entity_poly.type
_entity_poly.pdbx_seq_one_letter_code
_entity_poly.pdbx_strand_id
1 'polypeptide(L)'
;MEDLDYIYRHFTAGLSAEERKTFDARLQSDSSFRTQVSDYQLIFEGFRGMRQERFFQEARGWKGELLADSRIGDVEAFRAYLSGAMPESEKAAFEARLGQDPALAARLEEYRLLLAGLKAMRAEAFYRQAEAWAKELEMAPPAQAKKPAVKFLWPRAVRYAAAAVLVLALAFAGMKYYALSNYSTDALIAQNYHPRNTPATLSGREDLFREGFNAYSEKDFPAAIAFFSRIPEENPRYAEAQLFLGYACFESGRYPAAVQAFQRAADAHDQRFSENAEWHLLLSRFRENPASPAFASLLDKLARDPQHSFHDEALRLKASLGSFWRKLAG
;
A
#
# COMPACT_ATOMS: atom_id res chain seq x y z
N MET A 1 -24.15 -13.31 -26.07
CA MET A 1 -22.92 -13.20 -25.25
C MET A 1 -22.69 -11.71 -25.08
N GLU A 2 -22.47 -11.21 -23.87
CA GLU A 2 -22.11 -9.80 -23.70
C GLU A 2 -20.75 -9.57 -24.36
N ASP A 3 -20.57 -8.44 -25.06
CA ASP A 3 -19.35 -8.16 -25.84
C ASP A 3 -18.09 -8.26 -24.95
N LEU A 4 -18.22 -7.87 -23.68
CA LEU A 4 -17.18 -8.02 -22.66
C LEU A 4 -16.76 -9.47 -22.42
N ASP A 5 -17.73 -10.38 -22.26
CA ASP A 5 -17.47 -11.82 -22.01
C ASP A 5 -16.85 -12.48 -23.25
N TYR A 6 -17.26 -12.02 -24.44
CA TYR A 6 -16.71 -12.51 -25.71
C TYR A 6 -15.26 -12.08 -25.93
N ILE A 7 -14.95 -10.82 -25.62
CA ILE A 7 -13.59 -10.24 -25.66
C ILE A 7 -12.70 -10.88 -24.58
N TYR A 8 -13.22 -11.07 -23.37
CA TYR A 8 -12.52 -11.75 -22.27
C TYR A 8 -12.11 -13.18 -22.68
N ARG A 9 -13.07 -13.97 -23.19
CA ARG A 9 -12.81 -15.36 -23.62
C ARG A 9 -11.83 -15.44 -24.80
N HIS A 10 -11.77 -14.42 -25.67
CA HIS A 10 -10.76 -14.32 -26.71
C HIS A 10 -9.35 -14.23 -26.12
N PHE A 11 -9.13 -13.31 -25.18
CA PHE A 11 -7.81 -13.07 -24.58
C PHE A 11 -7.35 -14.15 -23.58
N THR A 12 -8.27 -14.96 -23.07
CA THR A 12 -7.98 -16.09 -22.16
C THR A 12 -8.02 -17.47 -22.83
N ALA A 13 -7.96 -17.53 -24.18
CA ALA A 13 -7.96 -18.75 -24.99
C ALA A 13 -9.21 -19.66 -24.84
N GLY A 14 -10.34 -19.10 -24.41
CA GLY A 14 -11.59 -19.81 -24.13
C GLY A 14 -12.59 -19.88 -25.30
N LEU A 15 -12.23 -19.42 -26.51
CA LEU A 15 -13.09 -19.49 -27.70
C LEU A 15 -12.86 -20.77 -28.52
N SER A 16 -13.96 -21.44 -28.90
CA SER A 16 -13.97 -22.53 -29.89
C SER A 16 -13.61 -22.02 -31.30
N ALA A 17 -13.28 -22.93 -32.22
CA ALA A 17 -12.89 -22.57 -33.58
C ALA A 17 -13.97 -21.79 -34.35
N GLU A 18 -15.25 -22.10 -34.10
CA GLU A 18 -16.40 -21.44 -34.74
C GLU A 18 -16.67 -20.05 -34.13
N GLU A 19 -16.47 -19.91 -32.81
CA GLU A 19 -16.53 -18.61 -32.13
C GLU A 19 -15.38 -17.70 -32.58
N ARG A 20 -14.17 -18.23 -32.81
CA ARG A 20 -13.04 -17.44 -33.34
C ARG A 20 -13.33 -16.86 -34.72
N LYS A 21 -13.85 -17.67 -35.65
CA LYS A 21 -14.27 -17.17 -36.98
C LYS A 21 -15.30 -16.05 -36.87
N THR A 22 -16.27 -16.21 -35.98
CA THR A 22 -17.31 -15.20 -35.71
C THR A 22 -16.73 -13.93 -35.09
N PHE A 23 -15.75 -14.07 -34.19
CA PHE A 23 -15.02 -12.98 -33.57
C PHE A 23 -14.21 -12.19 -34.61
N ASP A 24 -13.46 -12.89 -35.46
CA ASP A 24 -12.62 -12.27 -36.50
C ASP A 24 -13.46 -11.56 -37.56
N ALA A 25 -14.57 -12.18 -38.00
CA ALA A 25 -15.51 -11.56 -38.92
C ALA A 25 -16.14 -10.28 -38.34
N ARG A 26 -16.44 -10.28 -37.02
CA ARG A 26 -16.97 -9.11 -36.33
C ARG A 26 -15.92 -8.02 -36.13
N LEU A 27 -14.67 -8.38 -35.84
CA LEU A 27 -13.56 -7.44 -35.73
C LEU A 27 -13.35 -6.65 -37.04
N GLN A 28 -13.59 -7.28 -38.19
CA GLN A 28 -13.49 -6.65 -39.50
C GLN A 28 -14.70 -5.79 -39.86
N SER A 29 -15.91 -6.18 -39.45
CA SER A 29 -17.16 -5.53 -39.86
C SER A 29 -17.68 -4.47 -38.89
N ASP A 30 -17.33 -4.54 -37.60
CA ASP A 30 -17.85 -3.69 -36.53
C ASP A 30 -16.74 -2.80 -35.95
N SER A 31 -16.78 -1.51 -36.29
CA SER A 31 -15.80 -0.52 -35.82
C SER A 31 -15.88 -0.26 -34.31
N SER A 32 -17.08 -0.34 -33.71
CA SER A 32 -17.28 -0.16 -32.27
C SER A 32 -16.68 -1.32 -31.49
N PHE A 33 -16.96 -2.55 -31.94
CA PHE A 33 -16.38 -3.77 -31.37
C PHE A 33 -14.86 -3.79 -31.51
N ARG A 34 -14.31 -3.30 -32.63
CA ARG A 34 -12.86 -3.17 -32.82
C ARG A 34 -12.21 -2.22 -31.83
N THR A 35 -12.82 -1.08 -31.57
CA THR A 35 -12.34 -0.13 -30.56
C THR A 35 -12.37 -0.77 -29.17
N GLN A 36 -13.46 -1.45 -28.81
CA GLN A 36 -13.56 -2.18 -27.54
C GLN A 36 -12.46 -3.25 -27.42
N VAL A 37 -12.26 -4.08 -28.44
CA VAL A 37 -11.19 -5.11 -28.44
C VAL A 37 -9.82 -4.47 -28.24
N SER A 38 -9.55 -3.34 -28.89
CA SER A 38 -8.29 -2.58 -28.76
C SER A 38 -8.09 -2.03 -27.33
N ASP A 39 -9.14 -1.48 -26.73
CA ASP A 39 -9.11 -0.96 -25.35
C ASP A 39 -8.82 -2.09 -24.34
N TYR A 40 -9.43 -3.26 -24.54
CA TYR A 40 -9.19 -4.45 -23.72
C TYR A 40 -7.83 -5.10 -23.97
N GLN A 41 -7.32 -5.08 -25.20
CA GLN A 41 -6.00 -5.60 -25.54
C GLN A 41 -4.91 -4.86 -24.77
N LEU A 42 -5.00 -3.54 -24.68
CA LEU A 42 -4.06 -2.69 -23.92
C LEU A 42 -4.04 -3.07 -22.42
N ILE A 43 -5.21 -3.35 -21.85
CA ILE A 43 -5.37 -3.79 -20.46
C ILE A 43 -4.78 -5.19 -20.27
N PHE A 44 -5.10 -6.15 -21.14
CA PHE A 44 -4.65 -7.54 -21.03
C PHE A 44 -3.15 -7.72 -21.30
N GLU A 45 -2.57 -6.97 -22.22
CA GLU A 45 -1.12 -6.95 -22.45
C GLU A 45 -0.38 -6.41 -21.22
N GLY A 46 -0.91 -5.37 -20.57
CA GLY A 46 -0.41 -4.88 -19.28
C GLY A 46 -0.46 -5.94 -18.15
N PHE A 47 -1.50 -6.79 -18.13
CA PHE A 47 -1.59 -7.91 -17.18
C PHE A 47 -0.80 -9.16 -17.56
N ARG A 48 -0.50 -9.39 -18.86
CA ARG A 48 0.30 -10.52 -19.32
C ARG A 48 1.76 -10.38 -18.88
N GLY A 49 2.28 -9.15 -18.80
CA GLY A 49 3.58 -8.84 -18.21
C GLY A 49 3.66 -9.18 -16.71
N MET A 50 2.57 -8.99 -15.95
CA MET A 50 2.50 -9.36 -14.53
C MET A 50 2.37 -10.88 -14.27
N ARG A 51 2.06 -11.70 -15.28
CA ARG A 51 1.74 -13.13 -15.13
C ARG A 51 2.90 -14.08 -15.41
N GLN A 52 4.15 -13.61 -15.38
CA GLN A 52 5.29 -14.51 -15.31
C GLN A 52 5.44 -15.02 -13.87
N GLU A 53 5.02 -16.26 -13.65
CA GLU A 53 5.16 -17.05 -12.41
C GLU A 53 6.57 -16.99 -11.78
N ARG A 54 7.60 -16.67 -12.59
CA ARG A 54 9.00 -16.43 -12.15
C ARG A 54 9.16 -15.22 -11.24
N PHE A 55 8.45 -14.13 -11.49
CA PHE A 55 8.61 -12.87 -10.74
C PHE A 55 8.26 -13.05 -9.26
N PHE A 56 7.20 -13.78 -8.94
CA PHE A 56 6.80 -14.03 -7.54
C PHE A 56 7.66 -15.08 -6.83
N GLN A 57 8.30 -15.99 -7.58
CA GLN A 57 9.28 -16.94 -7.03
C GLN A 57 10.61 -16.24 -6.74
N GLU A 58 11.06 -15.34 -7.62
CA GLU A 58 12.26 -14.52 -7.44
C GLU A 58 12.06 -13.46 -6.34
N ALA A 59 10.89 -12.81 -6.27
CA ALA A 59 10.56 -11.81 -5.25
C ALA A 59 10.54 -12.39 -3.81
N ARG A 60 10.31 -13.69 -3.62
CA ARG A 60 10.45 -14.35 -2.31
C ARG A 60 11.91 -14.50 -1.87
N GLY A 61 12.87 -14.46 -2.81
CA GLY A 61 14.31 -14.50 -2.52
C GLY A 61 14.93 -13.12 -2.23
N TRP A 62 14.23 -12.02 -2.51
CA TRP A 62 14.82 -10.67 -2.59
C TRP A 62 14.99 -9.91 -1.26
N LYS A 63 14.80 -10.55 -0.09
CA LYS A 63 14.99 -9.81 1.18
C LYS A 63 16.46 -9.49 1.50
N GLY A 64 17.43 -10.04 0.75
CA GLY A 64 18.87 -9.91 1.01
C GLY A 64 19.68 -9.01 0.05
N GLU A 65 19.18 -8.68 -1.15
CA GLU A 65 20.00 -8.08 -2.22
C GLU A 65 19.53 -6.69 -2.69
N LEU A 66 18.62 -6.04 -1.95
CA LEU A 66 17.95 -4.81 -2.38
C LEU A 66 18.78 -3.52 -2.30
N LEU A 67 20.05 -3.58 -1.89
CA LEU A 67 20.91 -2.40 -1.70
C LEU A 67 22.12 -2.32 -2.64
N ALA A 68 22.29 -3.25 -3.58
CA ALA A 68 23.39 -3.24 -4.53
C ALA A 68 22.95 -2.96 -5.99
N ASP A 69 21.66 -2.71 -6.22
CA ASP A 69 21.08 -2.90 -7.54
C ASP A 69 20.77 -1.59 -8.29
N SER A 70 21.33 -1.47 -9.49
CA SER A 70 21.07 -0.43 -10.50
C SER A 70 19.59 -0.28 -10.86
N ARG A 71 18.74 -1.25 -10.51
CA ARG A 71 17.28 -1.26 -10.72
C ARG A 71 16.52 -0.12 -10.04
N ILE A 72 16.97 0.44 -8.91
CA ILE A 72 16.27 1.57 -8.24
C ILE A 72 16.49 2.89 -9.00
N GLY A 73 17.71 3.12 -9.50
CA GLY A 73 18.05 4.31 -10.30
C GLY A 73 17.32 4.36 -11.64
N ASP A 74 17.04 3.20 -12.24
CA ASP A 74 16.31 3.11 -13.51
C ASP A 74 14.85 3.61 -13.37
N VAL A 75 14.17 3.38 -12.24
CA VAL A 75 12.77 3.80 -12.04
C VAL A 75 12.62 5.32 -11.95
N GLU A 76 13.55 5.99 -11.28
CA GLU A 76 13.57 7.46 -11.20
C GLU A 76 13.91 8.09 -12.57
N ALA A 77 14.87 7.49 -13.30
CA ALA A 77 15.19 7.88 -14.66
C ALA A 77 13.99 7.67 -15.60
N PHE A 78 13.26 6.56 -15.51
CA PHE A 78 12.06 6.30 -16.31
C PHE A 78 10.97 7.35 -16.04
N ARG A 79 10.77 7.71 -14.76
CA ARG A 79 9.80 8.73 -14.37
C ARG A 79 10.17 10.09 -14.97
N ALA A 80 11.41 10.53 -14.78
CA ALA A 80 11.89 11.83 -15.28
C ALA A 80 11.87 11.89 -16.81
N TYR A 81 12.23 10.81 -17.49
CA TYR A 81 12.21 10.70 -18.95
C TYR A 81 10.78 10.76 -19.50
N LEU A 82 9.86 9.94 -18.96
CA LEU A 82 8.46 9.89 -19.42
C LEU A 82 7.63 11.13 -19.05
N SER A 83 8.03 11.86 -18.01
CA SER A 83 7.39 13.13 -17.64
C SER A 83 7.99 14.35 -18.37
N GLY A 84 9.06 14.16 -19.15
CA GLY A 84 9.81 15.24 -19.79
C GLY A 84 10.59 16.13 -18.80
N ALA A 85 10.83 15.66 -17.57
CA ALA A 85 11.55 16.39 -16.53
C ALA A 85 13.06 16.08 -16.49
N MET A 86 13.54 15.21 -17.40
CA MET A 86 14.95 14.86 -17.51
C MET A 86 15.73 15.96 -18.26
N PRO A 87 16.82 16.50 -17.68
CA PRO A 87 17.68 17.48 -18.36
C PRO A 87 18.23 16.97 -19.70
N GLU A 88 18.40 17.84 -20.70
CA GLU A 88 18.82 17.42 -22.06
C GLU A 88 20.16 16.65 -22.07
N SER A 89 21.11 17.06 -21.24
CA SER A 89 22.41 16.39 -21.10
C SER A 89 22.30 14.96 -20.55
N GLU A 90 21.33 14.72 -19.66
CA GLU A 90 21.07 13.41 -19.06
C GLU A 90 20.18 12.56 -19.97
N LYS A 91 19.26 13.19 -20.68
CA LYS A 91 18.36 12.56 -21.65
C LYS A 91 19.13 11.91 -22.80
N ALA A 92 20.11 12.61 -23.37
CA ALA A 92 20.94 12.06 -24.45
C ALA A 92 21.74 10.82 -23.99
N ALA A 93 22.30 10.85 -22.78
CA ALA A 93 23.02 9.72 -22.20
C ALA A 93 22.09 8.53 -21.89
N PHE A 94 20.87 8.83 -21.42
CA PHE A 94 19.85 7.82 -21.15
C PHE A 94 19.32 7.17 -22.45
N GLU A 95 19.06 7.95 -23.49
CA GLU A 95 18.67 7.45 -24.82
C GLU A 95 19.78 6.60 -25.47
N ALA A 96 21.04 7.00 -25.31
CA ALA A 96 22.18 6.18 -25.75
C ALA A 96 22.23 4.83 -25.01
N ARG A 97 21.95 4.81 -23.70
CA ARG A 97 21.84 3.57 -22.91
C ARG A 97 20.65 2.70 -23.35
N LEU A 98 19.50 3.29 -23.66
CA LEU A 98 18.35 2.56 -24.20
C LEU A 98 18.67 1.90 -25.55
N GLY A 99 19.48 2.54 -26.38
CA GLY A 99 19.94 1.97 -27.66
C GLY A 99 20.96 0.84 -27.50
N GLN A 100 21.69 0.80 -26.38
CA GLN A 100 22.74 -0.19 -26.11
C GLN A 100 22.26 -1.37 -25.25
N ASP A 101 21.22 -1.17 -24.45
CA ASP A 101 20.65 -2.18 -23.55
C ASP A 101 19.18 -2.47 -23.88
N PRO A 102 18.91 -3.53 -24.68
CA PRO A 102 17.56 -3.97 -25.00
C PRO A 102 16.73 -4.34 -23.76
N ALA A 103 17.35 -4.79 -22.66
CA ALA A 103 16.64 -5.13 -21.44
C ALA A 103 16.20 -3.87 -20.67
N LEU A 104 16.96 -2.77 -20.75
CA LEU A 104 16.54 -1.47 -20.24
C LEU A 104 15.37 -0.90 -21.06
N ALA A 105 15.42 -1.04 -22.39
CA ALA A 105 14.35 -0.61 -23.28
C ALA A 105 13.02 -1.35 -23.03
N ALA A 106 13.08 -2.68 -22.86
CA ALA A 106 11.90 -3.48 -22.53
C ALA A 106 11.26 -3.05 -21.19
N ARG A 107 12.09 -2.79 -20.16
CA ARG A 107 11.63 -2.32 -18.84
C ARG A 107 10.98 -0.94 -18.89
N LEU A 108 11.50 -0.03 -19.71
CA LEU A 108 10.89 1.30 -19.91
C LEU A 108 9.49 1.17 -20.54
N GLU A 109 9.31 0.26 -21.49
CA GLU A 109 8.01 0.02 -22.13
C GLU A 109 7.00 -0.60 -21.17
N GLU A 110 7.42 -1.57 -20.34
CA GLU A 110 6.60 -2.12 -19.26
C GLU A 110 6.12 -1.03 -18.29
N TYR A 111 7.03 -0.13 -17.89
CA TYR A 111 6.73 0.98 -16.99
C TYR A 111 5.79 2.03 -17.63
N ARG A 112 5.94 2.29 -18.94
CA ARG A 112 5.06 3.17 -19.71
C ARG A 112 3.63 2.60 -19.80
N LEU A 113 3.49 1.30 -20.06
CA LEU A 113 2.20 0.61 -20.12
C LEU A 113 1.48 0.63 -18.75
N LEU A 114 2.22 0.42 -17.66
CA LEU A 114 1.70 0.53 -16.30
C LEU A 114 1.11 1.93 -16.02
N LEU A 115 1.85 2.99 -16.34
CA LEU A 115 1.38 4.37 -16.15
C LEU A 115 0.19 4.70 -17.04
N ALA A 116 0.14 4.18 -18.27
CA ALA A 116 -0.99 4.34 -19.17
C ALA A 116 -2.26 3.67 -18.60
N GLY A 117 -2.15 2.44 -18.08
CA GLY A 117 -3.25 1.74 -17.42
C GLY A 117 -3.77 2.48 -16.18
N LEU A 118 -2.87 2.99 -15.34
CA LEU A 118 -3.23 3.79 -14.16
C LEU A 118 -3.91 5.12 -14.52
N LYS A 119 -3.49 5.79 -15.60
CA LYS A 119 -4.12 7.01 -16.11
C LYS A 119 -5.50 6.73 -16.72
N ALA A 120 -5.65 5.63 -17.45
CA ALA A 120 -6.93 5.21 -18.01
C ALA A 120 -7.97 4.94 -16.91
N MET A 121 -7.56 4.34 -15.79
CA MET A 121 -8.44 4.14 -14.62
C MET A 121 -8.87 5.45 -13.93
N ARG A 122 -8.14 6.56 -14.14
CA ARG A 122 -8.48 7.90 -13.63
C ARG A 122 -9.17 8.79 -14.66
N ALA A 123 -9.46 8.28 -15.85
CA ALA A 123 -10.02 9.09 -16.91
C ALA A 123 -11.47 9.50 -16.57
N GLU A 124 -11.67 10.79 -16.40
CA GLU A 124 -12.92 11.52 -16.17
C GLU A 124 -14.06 11.10 -17.12
N ALA A 125 -13.72 10.57 -18.29
CA ALA A 125 -14.66 10.00 -19.27
C ALA A 125 -15.42 8.77 -18.74
N PHE A 126 -14.76 7.89 -17.97
CA PHE A 126 -15.39 6.69 -17.41
C PHE A 126 -16.44 7.05 -16.34
N TYR A 127 -16.11 8.02 -15.47
CA TYR A 127 -17.05 8.49 -14.44
C TYR A 127 -18.26 9.21 -15.06
N ARG A 128 -18.07 10.03 -16.11
CA ARG A 128 -19.19 10.64 -16.85
C ARG A 128 -20.06 9.60 -17.55
N GLN A 129 -19.46 8.56 -18.12
CA GLN A 129 -20.21 7.47 -18.76
C GLN A 129 -21.05 6.68 -17.74
N ALA A 130 -20.49 6.40 -16.56
CA ALA A 130 -21.18 5.73 -15.46
C ALA A 130 -22.34 6.57 -14.89
N GLU A 131 -22.17 7.88 -14.76
CA GLU A 131 -23.26 8.81 -14.36
C GLU A 131 -24.35 8.91 -15.43
N ALA A 132 -24.00 8.91 -16.71
CA ALA A 132 -24.96 8.92 -17.81
C ALA A 132 -25.82 7.64 -17.82
N TRP A 133 -25.21 6.48 -17.59
CA TRP A 133 -25.92 5.21 -17.44
C TRP A 133 -26.82 5.17 -16.20
N ALA A 134 -26.38 5.75 -15.07
CA ALA A 134 -27.20 5.85 -13.88
C ALA A 134 -28.47 6.70 -14.12
N LYS A 135 -28.35 7.82 -14.85
CA LYS A 135 -29.49 8.68 -15.22
C LYS A 135 -30.43 8.04 -16.24
N GLU A 136 -29.91 7.28 -17.20
CA GLU A 136 -30.74 6.53 -18.17
C GLU A 136 -31.61 5.46 -17.48
N LEU A 137 -31.07 4.83 -16.43
CA LEU A 137 -31.80 3.82 -15.65
C LEU A 137 -32.90 4.41 -14.76
N GLU A 138 -32.76 5.66 -14.31
CA GLU A 138 -33.78 6.36 -13.52
C GLU A 138 -34.91 6.96 -14.38
N MET A 139 -34.63 7.31 -15.64
CA MET A 139 -35.57 8.04 -16.50
C MET A 139 -36.30 7.22 -17.57
N ALA A 140 -36.03 5.92 -17.71
CA ALA A 140 -36.68 5.09 -18.73
C ALA A 140 -38.08 4.60 -18.30
N PRO A 141 -39.19 4.99 -18.98
CA PRO A 141 -40.49 4.36 -18.79
C PRO A 141 -40.48 2.95 -19.41
N PRO A 142 -41.35 2.01 -18.97
CA PRO A 142 -41.33 0.65 -19.49
C PRO A 142 -41.92 0.61 -20.92
N ALA A 143 -41.08 0.80 -21.93
CA ALA A 143 -41.49 0.77 -23.33
C ALA A 143 -41.52 -0.67 -23.89
N GLN A 144 -42.67 -1.03 -24.45
CA GLN A 144 -42.99 -2.30 -25.08
C GLN A 144 -42.17 -2.50 -26.38
N ALA A 145 -41.26 -3.47 -26.39
CA ALA A 145 -40.60 -3.94 -27.61
C ALA A 145 -40.96 -5.42 -27.87
N LYS A 146 -41.64 -5.68 -28.99
CA LYS A 146 -41.99 -7.02 -29.48
C LYS A 146 -40.70 -7.78 -29.86
N LYS A 147 -40.53 -9.00 -29.34
CA LYS A 147 -39.37 -9.88 -29.59
C LYS A 147 -39.76 -11.05 -30.48
N PRO A 148 -38.95 -11.50 -31.46
CA PRO A 148 -39.04 -12.88 -31.91
C PRO A 148 -38.52 -13.78 -30.78
N ALA A 149 -39.29 -14.80 -30.48
CA ALA A 149 -39.06 -15.67 -29.33
C ALA A 149 -37.93 -16.66 -29.61
N VAL A 150 -36.80 -16.49 -28.94
CA VAL A 150 -35.92 -17.61 -28.59
C VAL A 150 -35.98 -17.74 -27.07
N LYS A 151 -36.78 -18.71 -26.62
CA LYS A 151 -37.01 -19.01 -25.20
C LYS A 151 -35.79 -19.73 -24.61
N PHE A 152 -34.84 -18.98 -24.06
CA PHE A 152 -34.00 -19.52 -22.99
C PHE A 152 -34.14 -18.60 -21.77
N LEU A 153 -35.13 -18.93 -20.94
CA LEU A 153 -35.58 -18.16 -19.79
C LEU A 153 -34.75 -18.55 -18.56
N TRP A 154 -33.75 -17.75 -18.21
CA TRP A 154 -33.35 -17.66 -16.80
C TRP A 154 -34.48 -16.91 -16.08
N PRO A 155 -35.16 -17.48 -15.07
CA PRO A 155 -36.28 -16.83 -14.42
C PRO A 155 -35.84 -15.48 -13.84
N ARG A 156 -36.72 -14.46 -13.87
CA ARG A 156 -36.40 -13.09 -13.39
C ARG A 156 -35.77 -13.08 -12.00
N ALA A 157 -36.15 -14.03 -11.15
CA ALA A 157 -35.54 -14.28 -9.84
C ALA A 157 -34.02 -14.47 -9.88
N VAL A 158 -33.46 -15.11 -10.90
CA VAL A 158 -32.00 -15.36 -11.01
C VAL A 158 -31.24 -14.09 -11.42
N ARG A 159 -31.87 -13.18 -12.17
CA ARG A 159 -31.27 -11.88 -12.51
C ARG A 159 -31.24 -10.94 -11.29
N TYR A 160 -32.31 -10.89 -10.50
CA TYR A 160 -32.33 -10.16 -9.24
C TYR A 160 -31.37 -10.78 -8.22
N ALA A 161 -31.25 -12.11 -8.19
CA ALA A 161 -30.26 -12.79 -7.36
C ALA A 161 -28.82 -12.45 -7.78
N ALA A 162 -28.50 -12.43 -9.08
CA ALA A 162 -27.17 -12.06 -9.57
C ALA A 162 -26.82 -10.59 -9.26
N ALA A 163 -27.77 -9.66 -9.43
CA ALA A 163 -27.58 -8.26 -9.06
C ALA A 163 -27.41 -8.08 -7.54
N ALA A 164 -28.19 -8.80 -6.72
CA ALA A 164 -28.05 -8.77 -5.27
C ALA A 164 -26.68 -9.30 -4.81
N VAL A 165 -26.17 -10.37 -5.42
CA VAL A 165 -24.84 -10.90 -5.14
C VAL A 165 -23.75 -9.88 -5.48
N LEU A 166 -23.87 -9.16 -6.60
CA LEU A 166 -22.92 -8.11 -6.98
C LEU A 166 -22.92 -6.94 -5.98
N VAL A 167 -24.10 -6.47 -5.55
CA VAL A 167 -24.22 -5.40 -4.54
C VAL A 167 -23.61 -5.84 -3.21
N LEU A 168 -23.89 -7.06 -2.77
CA LEU A 168 -23.31 -7.62 -1.54
C LEU A 168 -21.79 -7.79 -1.66
N ALA A 169 -21.27 -8.18 -2.83
CA ALA A 169 -19.85 -8.31 -3.09
C ALA A 169 -19.14 -6.94 -3.06
N LEU A 170 -19.74 -5.90 -3.66
CA LEU A 170 -19.22 -4.53 -3.61
C LEU A 170 -19.26 -3.96 -2.19
N ALA A 171 -20.35 -4.20 -1.45
CA ALA A 171 -20.45 -3.81 -0.04
C ALA A 171 -19.38 -4.50 0.81
N PHE A 172 -19.16 -5.81 0.59
CA PHE A 172 -18.11 -6.56 1.28
C PHE A 172 -16.70 -6.07 0.92
N ALA A 173 -16.44 -5.79 -0.36
CA ALA A 173 -15.18 -5.22 -0.81
C ALA A 173 -14.93 -3.83 -0.17
N GLY A 174 -15.95 -2.98 -0.11
CA GLY A 174 -15.88 -1.69 0.57
C GLY A 174 -15.62 -1.82 2.07
N MET A 175 -16.30 -2.73 2.75
CA MET A 175 -16.07 -3.03 4.17
C MET A 175 -14.64 -3.55 4.42
N LYS A 176 -14.15 -4.44 3.55
CA LYS A 176 -12.78 -4.98 3.66
C LYS A 176 -11.73 -3.90 3.41
N TYR A 177 -11.96 -3.03 2.42
CA TYR A 177 -11.10 -1.89 2.16
C TYR A 177 -11.03 -0.96 3.39
N TYR A 178 -12.18 -0.58 3.94
CA TYR A 178 -12.27 0.23 5.15
C TYR A 178 -11.54 -0.40 6.34
N ALA A 179 -11.72 -1.71 6.55
CA ALA A 179 -11.04 -2.47 7.59
C ALA A 179 -9.51 -2.45 7.42
N LEU A 180 -9.00 -2.73 6.22
CA LEU A 180 -7.56 -2.71 5.93
C LEU A 180 -6.95 -1.31 6.11
N SER A 181 -7.66 -0.26 5.72
CA SER A 181 -7.16 1.12 5.82
C SER A 181 -7.12 1.65 7.26
N ASN A 182 -7.99 1.17 8.16
CA ASN A 182 -8.14 1.77 9.50
C ASN A 182 -7.76 0.83 10.67
N TYR A 183 -7.82 -0.49 10.46
CA TYR A 183 -7.66 -1.49 11.51
C TYR A 183 -6.53 -2.51 11.23
N SER A 184 -5.80 -2.35 10.13
CA SER A 184 -4.53 -3.08 9.93
C SER A 184 -3.50 -2.66 10.99
N THR A 185 -2.47 -3.50 11.17
CA THR A 185 -1.41 -3.21 12.14
C THR A 185 -0.71 -1.90 11.81
N ASP A 186 -0.41 -1.65 10.53
CA ASP A 186 0.14 -0.39 10.03
C ASP A 186 -0.75 0.81 10.36
N ALA A 187 -2.05 0.71 10.07
CA ALA A 187 -3.00 1.79 10.31
C ALA A 187 -3.13 2.13 11.80
N LEU A 188 -3.20 1.12 12.66
CA LEU A 188 -3.31 1.32 14.11
C LEU A 188 -2.02 1.91 14.69
N ILE A 189 -0.85 1.51 14.18
CA ILE A 189 0.42 2.13 14.58
C ILE A 189 0.46 3.58 14.13
N ALA A 190 0.13 3.88 12.88
CA ALA A 190 0.18 5.24 12.35
C ALA A 190 -0.74 6.22 13.11
N GLN A 191 -1.87 5.72 13.62
CA GLN A 191 -2.80 6.50 14.46
C GLN A 191 -2.30 6.75 15.89
N ASN A 192 -1.34 5.97 16.38
CA ASN A 192 -0.94 5.94 17.78
C ASN A 192 0.54 6.30 18.01
N TYR A 193 1.36 6.24 16.96
CA TYR A 193 2.79 6.54 17.00
C TYR A 193 3.02 8.03 16.76
N HIS A 194 3.34 8.74 17.84
CA HIS A 194 3.65 10.17 17.81
C HIS A 194 4.90 10.42 18.66
N PRO A 195 6.08 10.49 18.04
CA PRO A 195 7.29 10.91 18.74
C PRO A 195 7.06 12.28 19.36
N ARG A 196 7.07 12.37 20.70
CA ARG A 196 6.96 13.66 21.37
C ARG A 196 8.34 14.32 21.36
N ASN A 197 8.44 15.45 20.69
CA ASN A 197 9.60 16.32 20.82
C ASN A 197 9.57 16.95 22.21
N THR A 198 10.54 16.60 23.06
CA THR A 198 10.70 17.26 24.35
C THR A 198 11.47 18.57 24.15
N PRO A 199 11.00 19.73 24.66
CA PRO A 199 11.67 21.03 24.50
C PRO A 199 13.03 21.18 25.19
N ALA A 200 13.59 20.15 25.81
CA ALA A 200 14.94 20.16 26.35
C ALA A 200 15.87 19.63 25.26
N THR A 201 17.00 20.22 24.88
CA THR A 201 18.05 20.69 25.79
C THR A 201 19.07 21.50 24.95
N LEU A 202 18.96 22.84 24.95
CA LEU A 202 19.97 23.75 24.37
C LEU A 202 21.10 24.10 25.36
N SER A 203 21.23 23.38 26.47
CA SER A 203 22.21 23.68 27.52
C SER A 203 23.13 22.49 27.79
N GLY A 204 24.32 22.52 27.21
CA GLY A 204 25.43 21.62 27.57
C GLY A 204 26.48 21.51 26.46
N ARG A 205 27.74 21.83 26.78
CA ARG A 205 28.90 21.55 25.92
C ARG A 205 29.22 20.05 26.02
N GLU A 206 29.52 19.44 24.86
CA GLU A 206 29.86 18.03 24.55
C GLU A 206 28.70 17.10 24.15
N ASP A 207 28.91 16.38 23.04
CA ASP A 207 28.14 16.64 21.82
C ASP A 207 27.43 15.41 21.22
N LEU A 208 27.42 14.26 21.91
CA LEU A 208 26.81 13.04 21.34
C LEU A 208 25.29 13.11 21.25
N PHE A 209 24.62 13.63 22.28
CA PHE A 209 23.16 13.72 22.22
C PHE A 209 22.74 14.72 21.14
N ARG A 210 23.39 15.89 21.08
CA ARG A 210 23.05 16.94 20.11
C ARG A 210 23.29 16.45 18.69
N GLU A 211 24.41 15.79 18.42
CA GLU A 211 24.69 15.16 17.13
C GLU A 211 23.64 14.07 16.80
N GLY A 212 23.29 13.22 17.76
CA GLY A 212 22.23 12.22 17.57
C GLY A 212 20.86 12.82 17.29
N PHE A 213 20.50 13.90 17.97
CA PHE A 213 19.25 14.61 17.79
C PHE A 213 19.19 15.35 16.46
N ASN A 214 20.29 15.97 16.04
CA ASN A 214 20.40 16.60 14.72
C ASN A 214 20.25 15.54 13.61
N ALA A 215 20.98 14.43 13.71
CA ALA A 215 20.86 13.31 12.79
C ALA A 215 19.43 12.75 12.74
N TYR A 216 18.77 12.60 13.89
CA TYR A 216 17.37 12.16 13.95
C TYR A 216 16.43 13.17 13.28
N SER A 217 16.64 14.47 13.50
CA SER A 217 15.86 15.55 12.88
C SER A 217 16.04 15.61 11.36
N GLU A 218 17.24 15.28 10.88
CA GLU A 218 17.58 15.14 9.45
C GLU A 218 17.13 13.79 8.86
N LYS A 219 16.53 12.92 9.67
CA LYS A 219 16.14 11.53 9.32
C LYS A 219 17.32 10.63 8.92
N ASP A 220 18.54 11.02 9.29
CA ASP A 220 19.71 10.14 9.26
C ASP A 220 19.66 9.21 10.48
N PHE A 221 18.76 8.22 10.40
CA PHE A 221 18.57 7.24 11.46
C PHE A 221 19.85 6.43 11.75
N PRO A 222 20.66 5.99 10.77
CA PRO A 222 21.94 5.34 11.05
C PRO A 222 22.87 6.18 11.93
N ALA A 223 23.06 7.47 11.60
CA ALA A 223 23.90 8.34 12.41
C ALA A 223 23.29 8.60 13.80
N ALA A 224 21.98 8.85 13.87
CA ALA A 224 21.26 9.02 15.14
C ALA A 224 21.47 7.82 16.08
N ILE A 225 21.29 6.61 15.55
CA ILE A 225 21.52 5.35 16.29
C ILE A 225 22.96 5.27 16.80
N ALA A 226 23.94 5.61 15.96
CA ALA A 226 25.35 5.57 16.33
C ALA A 226 25.69 6.55 17.47
N PHE A 227 25.12 7.75 17.45
CA PHE A 227 25.33 8.75 18.50
C PHE A 227 24.62 8.40 19.81
N PHE A 228 23.33 8.05 19.76
CA PHE A 228 22.58 7.73 20.97
C PHE A 228 23.05 6.45 21.67
N SER A 229 23.49 5.43 20.91
CA SER A 229 24.00 4.17 21.48
C SER A 229 25.31 4.34 22.26
N ARG A 230 26.04 5.44 22.06
CA ARG A 230 27.29 5.76 22.77
C ARG A 230 27.08 6.51 24.08
N ILE A 231 25.84 6.91 24.39
CA ILE A 231 25.54 7.61 25.63
C ILE A 231 25.50 6.58 26.78
N PRO A 232 26.37 6.72 27.80
CA PRO A 232 26.48 5.75 28.88
C PRO A 232 25.32 5.86 29.86
N GLU A 233 25.07 4.79 30.63
CA GLU A 233 23.92 4.66 31.53
C GLU A 233 23.95 5.67 32.69
N GLU A 234 25.14 6.08 33.10
CA GLU A 234 25.37 7.10 34.14
C GLU A 234 25.10 8.53 33.65
N ASN A 235 24.89 8.72 32.34
CA ASN A 235 24.62 10.04 31.79
C ASN A 235 23.24 10.54 32.24
N PRO A 236 23.09 11.79 32.72
CA PRO A 236 21.79 12.36 33.10
C PRO A 236 20.75 12.39 31.97
N ARG A 237 21.18 12.23 30.72
CA ARG A 237 20.35 12.16 29.52
C ARG A 237 20.21 10.74 28.96
N TYR A 238 20.62 9.71 29.70
CA TYR A 238 20.55 8.33 29.22
C TYR A 238 19.11 7.91 28.88
N ALA A 239 18.14 8.19 29.75
CA ALA A 239 16.73 7.89 29.49
C ALA A 239 16.22 8.56 28.21
N GLU A 240 16.57 9.83 28.02
CA GLU A 240 16.24 10.60 26.82
C GLU A 240 16.93 10.00 25.58
N ALA A 241 18.21 9.67 25.68
CA ALA A 241 18.99 9.09 24.59
C ALA A 241 18.43 7.73 24.15
N GLN A 242 18.05 6.87 25.10
CA GLN A 242 17.43 5.58 24.81
C GLN A 242 16.03 5.76 24.18
N LEU A 243 15.27 6.78 24.57
CA LEU A 243 13.99 7.11 23.95
C LEU A 243 14.19 7.50 22.47
N PHE A 244 15.12 8.41 22.17
CA PHE A 244 15.41 8.81 20.78
C PHE A 244 16.09 7.70 19.97
N LEU A 245 16.91 6.86 20.58
CA LEU A 245 17.42 5.64 19.96
C LEU A 245 16.27 4.71 19.55
N GLY A 246 15.27 4.56 20.43
CA GLY A 246 14.03 3.83 20.16
C GLY A 246 13.29 4.40 18.95
N TYR A 247 13.09 5.71 18.89
CA TYR A 247 12.45 6.36 17.73
C TYR A 247 13.23 6.13 16.44
N ALA A 248 14.54 6.36 16.44
CA ALA A 248 15.39 6.16 15.27
C ALA A 248 15.38 4.69 14.78
N CYS A 249 15.41 3.73 15.70
CA CYS A 249 15.26 2.32 15.37
C CYS A 249 13.87 1.99 14.83
N PHE A 250 12.80 2.54 15.40
CA PHE A 250 11.44 2.28 14.96
C PHE A 250 11.20 2.82 13.55
N GLU A 251 11.59 4.06 13.29
CA GLU A 251 11.39 4.73 11.99
C GLU A 251 12.29 4.17 10.88
N SER A 252 13.46 3.62 11.24
CA SER A 252 14.29 2.85 10.30
C SER A 252 13.88 1.38 10.12
N GLY A 253 12.76 0.95 10.74
CA GLY A 253 12.23 -0.41 10.62
C GLY A 253 12.95 -1.47 11.45
N ARG A 254 13.86 -1.08 12.34
CA ARG A 254 14.62 -1.94 13.26
C ARG A 254 13.83 -2.20 14.54
N TYR A 255 12.65 -2.81 14.41
CA TYR A 255 11.71 -2.98 15.53
C TYR A 255 12.27 -3.74 16.75
N PRO A 256 13.05 -4.84 16.62
CA PRO A 256 13.63 -5.51 17.79
C PRO A 256 14.60 -4.61 18.57
N ALA A 257 15.35 -3.75 17.88
CA ALA A 257 16.25 -2.78 18.51
C ALA A 257 15.47 -1.64 19.18
N ALA A 258 14.37 -1.20 18.54
CA ALA A 258 13.46 -0.22 19.13
C ALA A 258 12.84 -0.73 20.43
N VAL A 259 12.38 -1.98 20.47
CA VAL A 259 11.88 -2.63 21.69
C VAL A 259 12.92 -2.56 22.82
N GLN A 260 14.18 -2.90 22.54
CA GLN A 260 15.25 -2.85 23.56
C GLN A 260 15.52 -1.43 24.06
N ALA A 261 15.60 -0.45 23.16
CA ALA A 261 15.88 0.93 23.50
C ALA A 261 14.75 1.57 24.32
N PHE A 262 13.49 1.37 23.91
CA PHE A 262 12.34 1.85 24.69
C PHE A 262 12.21 1.15 26.04
N GLN A 263 12.54 -0.14 26.13
CA GLN A 263 12.58 -0.85 27.40
C GLN A 263 13.60 -0.20 28.36
N ARG A 264 14.83 0.07 27.90
CA ARG A 264 15.84 0.76 28.71
C ARG A 264 15.41 2.17 29.12
N ALA A 265 14.78 2.92 28.22
CA ALA A 265 14.24 4.24 28.53
C ALA A 265 13.14 4.20 29.59
N ALA A 266 12.27 3.18 29.56
CA ALA A 266 11.25 2.97 30.59
C ALA A 266 11.87 2.57 31.95
N ASP A 267 12.85 1.66 31.92
CA ASP A 267 13.54 1.12 33.10
C ASP A 267 14.46 2.14 33.78
N ALA A 268 14.88 3.20 33.08
CA ALA A 268 15.63 4.30 33.67
C ALA A 268 14.81 5.15 34.67
N HIS A 269 13.49 4.93 34.74
CA HIS A 269 12.57 5.56 35.71
C HIS A 269 12.61 7.10 35.77
N ASP A 270 13.01 7.75 34.67
CA ASP A 270 12.91 9.19 34.53
C ASP A 270 11.46 9.58 34.22
N GLN A 271 10.79 10.23 35.19
CA GLN A 271 9.38 10.64 35.08
C GLN A 271 9.05 11.44 33.81
N ARG A 272 10.04 12.11 33.20
CA ARG A 272 9.85 12.88 31.96
C ARG A 272 9.68 11.99 30.73
N PHE A 273 10.21 10.77 30.77
CA PHE A 273 10.34 9.89 29.61
C PHE A 273 9.72 8.50 29.79
N SER A 274 9.61 7.98 31.03
CA SER A 274 9.22 6.59 31.27
C SER A 274 7.86 6.22 30.68
N GLU A 275 6.79 6.98 30.93
CA GLU A 275 5.46 6.66 30.38
C GLU A 275 5.41 6.77 28.86
N ASN A 276 6.19 7.70 28.29
CA ASN A 276 6.35 7.85 26.85
C ASN A 276 7.10 6.66 26.24
N ALA A 277 8.16 6.22 26.91
CA ALA A 277 8.92 5.04 26.54
C ALA A 277 8.06 3.76 26.64
N GLU A 278 7.24 3.60 27.69
CA GLU A 278 6.32 2.47 27.85
C GLU A 278 5.29 2.40 26.70
N TRP A 279 4.74 3.54 26.29
CA TRP A 279 3.83 3.62 25.15
C TRP A 279 4.52 3.21 23.83
N HIS A 280 5.71 3.73 23.56
CA HIS A 280 6.42 3.41 22.32
C HIS A 280 7.02 2.00 22.32
N LEU A 281 7.38 1.46 23.49
CA LEU A 281 7.69 0.05 23.68
C LEU A 281 6.49 -0.83 23.29
N LEU A 282 5.28 -0.48 23.76
CA LEU A 282 4.05 -1.17 23.41
C LEU A 282 3.84 -1.20 21.90
N LEU A 283 3.94 -0.05 21.23
CA LEU A 283 3.79 0.05 19.77
C LEU A 283 4.89 -0.72 19.02
N SER A 284 6.12 -0.73 19.53
CA SER A 284 7.23 -1.49 18.95
C SER A 284 7.00 -3.00 19.05
N ARG A 285 6.53 -3.49 20.20
CA ARG A 285 6.15 -4.89 20.38
C ARG A 285 4.96 -5.26 19.50
N PHE A 286 3.98 -4.36 19.36
CA PHE A 286 2.85 -4.55 18.46
C PHE A 286 3.31 -4.70 17.00
N ARG A 287 4.26 -3.87 16.56
CA ARG A 287 4.81 -3.91 15.20
C ARG A 287 5.63 -5.17 14.94
N GLU A 288 6.45 -5.57 15.91
CA GLU A 288 7.30 -6.77 15.82
C GLU A 288 6.46 -8.05 15.80
N ASN A 289 5.54 -8.19 16.77
CA ASN A 289 4.67 -9.36 16.87
C ASN A 289 3.34 -8.99 17.58
N PRO A 290 2.27 -8.71 16.81
CA PRO A 290 0.94 -8.40 17.34
C PRO A 290 0.33 -9.48 18.23
N ALA A 291 0.78 -10.73 18.09
CA ALA A 291 0.28 -11.88 18.85
C ALA A 291 1.15 -12.20 20.08
N SER A 292 2.18 -11.41 20.36
CA SER A 292 3.08 -11.69 21.48
C SER A 292 2.39 -11.48 22.84
N PRO A 293 2.57 -12.39 23.81
CA PRO A 293 2.07 -12.20 25.18
C PRO A 293 2.64 -10.93 25.84
N ALA A 294 3.89 -10.57 25.49
CA ALA A 294 4.55 -9.38 25.99
C ALA A 294 3.89 -8.07 25.53
N PHE A 295 3.33 -8.05 24.31
CA PHE A 295 2.49 -6.94 23.84
C PHE A 295 1.17 -6.90 24.61
N ALA A 296 0.45 -8.03 24.66
CA ALA A 296 -0.86 -8.12 25.30
C ALA A 296 -0.81 -7.73 26.79
N SER A 297 0.18 -8.23 27.52
CA SER A 297 0.37 -7.93 28.93
C SER A 297 0.69 -6.45 29.18
N LEU A 298 1.49 -5.81 28.31
CA LEU A 298 1.82 -4.39 28.44
C LEU A 298 0.61 -3.51 28.10
N LEU A 299 -0.16 -3.87 27.06
CA LEU A 299 -1.41 -3.18 26.72
C LEU A 299 -2.38 -3.22 27.90
N ASP A 300 -2.53 -4.39 28.52
CA ASP A 300 -3.40 -4.57 29.68
C ASP A 300 -2.91 -3.81 30.91
N LYS A 301 -1.60 -3.71 31.13
CA LYS A 301 -1.01 -2.89 32.20
C LYS A 301 -1.42 -1.42 32.03
N LEU A 302 -1.14 -0.84 30.87
CA LEU A 302 -1.41 0.58 30.59
C LEU A 302 -2.92 0.88 30.61
N ALA A 303 -3.74 -0.03 30.08
CA ALA A 303 -5.20 0.12 30.07
C ALA A 303 -5.85 -0.02 31.47
N ARG A 304 -5.13 -0.53 32.48
CA ARG A 304 -5.63 -0.66 33.86
C ARG A 304 -5.15 0.43 34.79
N ASP A 305 -4.19 1.24 34.36
CA ASP A 305 -3.61 2.33 35.15
C ASP A 305 -4.22 3.67 34.71
N PRO A 306 -5.18 4.24 35.47
CA PRO A 306 -5.83 5.50 35.09
C PRO A 306 -4.93 6.73 35.24
N GLN A 307 -3.76 6.60 35.91
CA GLN A 307 -2.82 7.71 36.09
C GLN A 307 -1.79 7.79 34.97
N HIS A 308 -1.61 6.71 34.20
CA HIS A 308 -0.67 6.66 33.09
C HIS A 308 -1.09 7.62 31.97
N SER A 309 -0.17 8.45 31.45
CA SER A 309 -0.44 9.47 30.42
C SER A 309 -1.02 8.94 29.11
N PHE A 310 -0.96 7.62 28.88
CA PHE A 310 -1.47 6.94 27.68
C PHE A 310 -2.60 5.95 28.00
N HIS A 311 -3.27 6.09 29.14
CA HIS A 311 -4.37 5.22 29.55
C HIS A 311 -5.49 5.15 28.51
N ASP A 312 -5.96 6.32 28.05
CA ASP A 312 -7.07 6.44 27.10
C ASP A 312 -6.69 5.92 25.71
N GLU A 313 -5.45 6.15 25.28
CA GLU A 313 -4.88 5.59 24.05
C GLU A 313 -4.82 4.05 24.14
N ALA A 314 -4.39 3.49 25.28
CA ALA A 314 -4.34 2.06 25.49
C ALA A 314 -5.74 1.43 25.46
N LEU A 315 -6.74 2.07 26.09
CA LEU A 315 -8.14 1.62 26.01
C LEU A 315 -8.68 1.65 24.57
N ARG A 316 -8.42 2.72 23.83
CA ARG A 316 -8.81 2.85 22.42
C ARG A 316 -8.15 1.79 21.55
N LEU A 317 -6.84 1.57 21.70
CA LEU A 317 -6.12 0.53 20.96
C LEU A 317 -6.68 -0.86 21.29
N LYS A 318 -6.94 -1.15 22.57
CA LYS A 318 -7.55 -2.41 23.00
C LYS A 318 -8.95 -2.62 22.40
N ALA A 319 -9.79 -1.58 22.38
CA ALA A 319 -11.10 -1.63 21.75
C ALA A 319 -10.99 -1.88 20.24
N SER A 320 -10.07 -1.20 19.55
CA SER A 320 -9.81 -1.39 18.12
C SER A 320 -9.37 -2.82 17.81
N LEU A 321 -8.52 -3.42 18.65
CA LEU A 321 -8.06 -4.80 18.49
C LEU A 321 -9.16 -5.85 18.70
N GLY A 322 -10.11 -5.58 19.60
CA GLY A 322 -11.29 -6.43 19.83
C GLY A 322 -12.41 -6.25 18.80
N SER A 323 -12.30 -5.25 17.92
CA SER A 323 -13.38 -4.86 17.02
C SER A 323 -13.63 -5.88 15.89
N PHE A 324 -14.86 -5.88 15.38
CA PHE A 324 -15.21 -6.60 14.15
C PHE A 324 -14.30 -6.21 12.98
N TRP A 325 -13.98 -4.92 12.85
CA TRP A 325 -13.15 -4.39 11.78
C TRP A 325 -11.72 -4.94 11.82
N ARG A 326 -11.15 -5.15 13.01
CA ARG A 326 -9.84 -5.81 13.12
C ARG A 326 -9.87 -7.24 12.61
N LYS A 327 -10.92 -8.00 12.92
CA LYS A 327 -11.08 -9.38 12.40
C LYS A 327 -11.24 -9.41 10.88
N LEU A 328 -11.86 -8.38 10.31
CA LEU A 328 -12.02 -8.25 8.85
C LEU A 328 -10.74 -7.78 8.15
N ALA A 329 -9.86 -7.08 8.87
CA ALA A 329 -8.58 -6.56 8.36
C ALA A 329 -7.43 -7.58 8.42
N GLY A 330 -7.53 -8.61 9.27
CA GLY A 330 -6.56 -9.70 9.39
C GLY A 330 -6.79 -10.79 8.34
#